data_AF-A0A953FJ01-F1
#
_entry.id   AF-A0A953FJ01-F1
#
_cell.length_a   1.000
_cell.length_b   1.000
_cell.length_c   1.000
_cell.angle_alpha   90.00
_cell.angle_beta   90.00
_cell.angle_gamma   90.00
#
_symmetry.space_group_name_H-M   'P 1'
#
loop_
_entity.id
_entity.type
_entity.pdbx_description
1 polymer ?
#
loop_
_entity_poly.entity_id
_entity_poly.type
_entity_poly.pdbx_seq_one_letter_code
_entity_poly.pdbx_strand_id
1 'polypeptide(L)'
;MKETPNPLLCDPDTGVCAMPGSTGADAVATQNTVPASRAITLLYFTDPICSSCWGAEPQLRRLKMEYGEAIDIQYHMGGLLPSWDIYNSGGISKPSDVAGHWDE
;
A
#
# COMPACT_ATOMS: atom_id res chain seq x y z
N MET A 1 36.21 -20.37 38.67
CA MET A 1 35.57 -20.47 37.33
C MET A 1 35.68 -19.10 36.69
N LYS A 2 36.30 -18.98 35.51
CA LYS A 2 36.41 -17.71 34.79
C LYS A 2 35.10 -17.51 34.02
N GLU A 3 34.36 -16.46 34.34
CA GLU A 3 33.17 -16.09 33.57
C GLU A 3 33.60 -15.54 32.22
N THR A 4 33.11 -16.17 31.16
CA THR A 4 33.28 -15.71 29.79
C THR A 4 32.31 -14.54 29.58
N PRO A 5 32.79 -13.33 29.23
CA PRO A 5 31.88 -12.20 29.06
C PRO A 5 30.98 -12.45 27.85
N ASN A 6 29.67 -12.47 28.10
CA ASN A 6 28.65 -12.61 27.07
C ASN A 6 28.76 -11.40 26.12
N PRO A 7 29.04 -11.60 24.81
CA PRO A 7 29.35 -10.52 23.87
C PRO A 7 28.17 -9.63 23.51
N LEU A 8 26.97 -9.92 24.03
CA LEU A 8 25.75 -9.15 23.81
C LEU A 8 25.27 -8.54 25.13
N LEU A 9 25.87 -7.42 25.53
CA LEU A 9 25.41 -6.62 26.67
C LEU A 9 24.37 -5.60 26.14
N CYS A 10 23.10 -6.00 26.16
CA CYS A 10 21.98 -5.10 25.91
C CYS A 10 21.47 -4.55 27.23
N ASP A 11 21.34 -3.23 27.32
CA ASP A 11 20.73 -2.57 28.48
C ASP A 11 19.19 -2.65 28.37
N PRO A 12 18.50 -3.31 29.30
CA PRO A 12 17.05 -3.49 29.25
C PRO A 12 16.25 -2.20 29.51
N ASP A 13 16.82 -1.19 30.15
CA ASP A 13 16.13 0.07 30.45
C ASP A 13 16.20 1.06 29.27
N THR A 14 17.29 1.02 28.49
CA THR A 14 17.48 1.90 27.33
C THR A 14 17.22 1.20 25.99
N GLY A 15 17.17 -0.13 25.96
CA GLY A 15 16.95 -0.92 24.75
C GLY A 15 18.12 -0.90 23.76
N VAL A 16 19.29 -0.42 24.16
CA VAL A 16 20.46 -0.29 23.28
C VAL A 16 21.40 -1.48 23.51
N CYS A 17 21.76 -2.15 22.40
CA CYS A 17 22.76 -3.21 22.39
C CYS A 17 24.05 -2.68 21.76
N ALA A 18 25.13 -2.60 22.55
CA ALA A 18 26.44 -2.22 22.05
C ALA A 18 27.22 -3.45 21.59
N MET A 19 27.91 -3.36 20.44
CA MET A 19 28.91 -4.36 20.06
C MET A 19 30.30 -3.94 20.57
N PRO A 20 31.07 -4.84 21.20
CA PRO A 20 32.42 -4.53 21.67
C PRO A 20 33.33 -4.29 20.46
N GLY A 21 33.63 -3.01 20.18
CA GLY A 21 34.48 -2.58 19.07
C GLY A 21 34.04 -1.28 18.38
N SER A 22 32.82 -0.79 18.63
CA SER A 22 32.38 0.52 18.13
C SER A 22 32.82 1.65 19.05
N THR A 23 34.10 2.02 19.02
CA THR A 23 34.55 3.31 19.56
C THR A 23 34.12 4.41 18.60
N GLY A 24 32.93 4.94 18.80
CA GLY A 24 32.39 6.06 18.04
C GLY A 24 31.23 6.66 18.80
N ALA A 25 31.53 7.71 19.56
CA ALA A 25 30.55 8.63 20.12
C ALA A 25 29.92 9.41 18.96
N ASP A 26 29.09 8.76 18.17
CA ASP A 26 28.22 9.41 17.21
C ASP A 26 26.83 9.41 17.83
N ALA A 27 26.44 10.60 18.27
CA ALA A 27 25.11 10.94 18.68
C ALA A 27 24.09 10.19 17.83
N VAL A 28 23.08 9.65 18.50
CA VAL A 28 21.84 9.17 17.92
C VAL A 28 21.25 10.32 17.10
N ALA A 29 21.72 10.46 15.86
CA ALA A 29 21.06 11.20 14.83
C ALA A 29 19.75 10.45 14.67
N THR A 30 18.69 11.06 15.19
CA THR A 30 17.31 10.81 14.81
C THR A 30 17.34 10.49 13.34
N GLN A 31 17.19 9.21 13.00
CA GLN A 31 17.08 8.84 11.60
C GLN A 31 15.79 9.50 11.17
N ASN A 32 15.91 10.62 10.46
CA ASN A 32 14.87 11.11 9.60
C ASN A 32 14.53 9.91 8.74
N THR A 33 13.40 9.28 9.08
CA THR A 33 12.76 8.31 8.23
C THR A 33 12.46 9.07 6.95
N VAL A 34 13.36 8.93 5.97
CA VAL A 34 13.04 9.22 4.59
C VAL A 34 11.72 8.49 4.37
N PRO A 35 10.59 9.18 4.09
CA PRO A 35 9.36 8.47 3.79
C PRO A 35 9.74 7.54 2.66
N ALA A 36 9.54 6.23 2.84
CA ALA A 36 9.79 5.27 1.79
C ALA A 36 9.04 5.77 0.56
N SER A 37 9.77 6.39 -0.37
CA SER A 37 9.20 6.93 -1.59
C SER A 37 8.63 5.71 -2.27
N ARG A 38 7.29 5.59 -2.30
CA ARG A 38 6.61 4.44 -2.91
C ARG A 38 7.27 4.18 -4.26
N ALA A 39 8.05 3.10 -4.33
CA ALA A 39 8.99 2.91 -5.43
C ALA A 39 8.25 2.58 -6.73
N ILE A 40 6.99 2.16 -6.62
CA ILE A 40 6.18 1.67 -7.71
C ILE A 40 4.85 2.43 -7.74
N THR A 41 4.59 3.11 -8.85
CA THR A 41 3.28 3.71 -9.14
C THR A 41 2.51 2.79 -10.10
N LEU A 42 1.34 2.34 -9.66
CA LEU A 42 0.41 1.53 -10.44
C LEU A 42 -0.73 2.41 -10.95
N LEU A 43 -0.73 2.70 -12.25
CA LEU A 43 -1.82 3.39 -12.94
C LEU A 43 -2.89 2.35 -13.32
N TYR A 44 -4.03 2.36 -12.63
CA TYR A 44 -5.13 1.45 -12.89
C TYR A 44 -6.27 2.18 -13.61
N PHE A 45 -6.48 1.82 -14.88
CA PHE A 45 -7.60 2.31 -15.68
C PHE A 45 -8.81 1.42 -15.47
N THR A 46 -9.91 2.00 -15.01
CA THR A 46 -11.16 1.30 -14.71
C THR A 46 -12.36 2.08 -15.24
N ASP A 47 -13.52 1.46 -15.27
CA ASP A 47 -14.78 2.10 -15.66
C ASP A 47 -15.94 1.49 -14.85
N PRO A 48 -16.92 2.29 -14.39
CA PRO A 48 -18.06 1.77 -13.64
C PRO A 48 -18.81 0.63 -14.35
N ILE A 49 -18.95 0.66 -15.68
CA ILE A 49 -19.70 -0.37 -16.42
C ILE A 49 -18.88 -1.61 -16.78
N CYS A 50 -17.60 -1.64 -16.42
CA CYS A 50 -16.69 -2.72 -16.76
C CYS A 50 -16.83 -3.92 -15.81
N SER A 51 -17.50 -4.98 -16.26
CA SER A 51 -17.66 -6.23 -15.51
C SER A 51 -16.32 -6.88 -15.09
N SER A 52 -15.34 -6.87 -16.00
CA SER A 52 -14.00 -7.38 -15.71
C SER A 52 -13.28 -6.57 -14.63
N CYS A 53 -13.56 -5.27 -14.55
CA CYS A 53 -12.96 -4.38 -13.57
C CYS A 53 -13.55 -4.64 -12.18
N TRP A 54 -14.86 -4.92 -12.11
CA TRP A 54 -15.51 -5.40 -10.88
C TRP A 54 -14.89 -6.72 -10.40
N GLY A 55 -14.73 -7.70 -11.30
CA GLY A 55 -14.09 -8.97 -10.95
C GLY A 55 -12.64 -8.86 -10.48
N ALA A 56 -11.92 -7.82 -10.91
CA ALA A 56 -10.53 -7.56 -10.51
C ALA A 56 -10.40 -6.81 -9.18
N GLU A 57 -11.45 -6.13 -8.71
CA GLU A 57 -11.42 -5.30 -7.50
C GLU A 57 -10.95 -6.06 -6.25
N PRO A 58 -11.42 -7.29 -5.96
CA PRO A 58 -10.97 -8.01 -4.76
C PRO A 58 -9.46 -8.27 -4.75
N GLN A 59 -8.88 -8.54 -5.93
CA GLN A 59 -7.44 -8.77 -6.07
C GLN A 59 -6.64 -7.48 -5.90
N LEU A 60 -7.14 -6.38 -6.47
CA LEU A 60 -6.52 -5.07 -6.33
C LEU A 60 -6.57 -4.57 -4.87
N ARG A 61 -7.68 -4.84 -4.17
CA ARG A 61 -7.83 -4.55 -2.74
C ARG A 61 -6.85 -5.36 -1.91
N ARG A 62 -6.69 -6.66 -2.20
CA ARG A 62 -5.68 -7.51 -1.56
C ARG A 62 -4.26 -6.98 -1.77
N LEU A 63 -3.92 -6.63 -3.00
CA LEU A 63 -2.61 -6.05 -3.34
C LEU A 63 -2.34 -4.77 -2.55
N LYS A 64 -3.33 -3.89 -2.41
CA LYS A 64 -3.21 -2.64 -1.63
C LYS A 64 -3.01 -2.91 -0.13
N MET A 65 -3.65 -3.94 0.42
CA MET A 65 -3.49 -4.31 1.83
C MET A 65 -2.12 -4.94 2.11
N GLU A 66 -1.63 -5.82 1.22
CA GLU A 66 -0.36 -6.51 1.40
C GLU A 66 0.86 -5.61 1.09
N TYR A 67 0.76 -4.70 0.11
CA TYR A 67 1.89 -3.93 -0.41
C TYR A 67 1.70 -2.40 -0.44
N GLY A 68 0.73 -1.87 0.32
CA GLY A 68 0.38 -0.44 0.30
C GLY A 68 1.47 0.54 0.76
N GLU A 69 2.51 0.03 1.44
CA GLU A 69 3.72 0.80 1.78
C GLU A 69 4.67 0.97 0.59
N ALA A 70 4.69 0.02 -0.34
CA ALA A 70 5.58 0.02 -1.49
C ALA A 70 4.94 0.54 -2.79
N ILE A 71 3.60 0.39 -2.91
CA ILE A 71 2.84 0.68 -4.13
C ILE A 71 1.90 1.87 -3.93
N ASP A 72 1.93 2.81 -4.87
CA ASP A 72 0.94 3.87 -5.02
C ASP A 72 -0.04 3.51 -6.14
N ILE A 73 -1.31 3.25 -5.81
CA ILE A 73 -2.33 2.87 -6.82
C ILE A 73 -3.14 4.12 -7.17
N GLN A 74 -3.07 4.53 -8.43
CA GLN A 74 -3.77 5.69 -8.96
C GLN A 74 -4.85 5.26 -9.95
N TYR A 75 -6.10 5.57 -9.59
CA TYR A 75 -7.27 5.19 -10.36
C TYR A 75 -7.58 6.24 -11.43
N HIS A 76 -7.72 5.81 -12.66
CA HIS A 76 -8.08 6.65 -13.80
C HIS A 76 -9.28 6.05 -14.51
N MET A 77 -10.20 6.90 -14.97
CA MET A 77 -11.36 6.43 -15.72
C MET A 77 -10.95 6.21 -17.18
N GLY A 78 -11.14 4.98 -17.68
CA GLY A 78 -10.76 4.58 -19.04
C GLY A 78 -11.69 5.12 -20.13
N GLY A 79 -12.88 5.62 -19.77
CA GLY A 79 -13.82 6.22 -20.70
C GLY A 79 -14.44 5.20 -21.66
N LEU A 80 -14.96 4.09 -21.12
CA LEU A 80 -15.63 3.08 -21.93
C LEU A 80 -16.94 3.63 -22.55
N LEU A 81 -17.53 4.64 -21.92
CA LEU A 81 -18.72 5.35 -22.39
C LEU A 81 -18.42 6.80 -22.81
N PRO A 82 -18.94 7.25 -23.98
CA PRO A 82 -18.81 8.65 -24.41
C PRO A 82 -19.64 9.63 -23.57
N SER A 83 -20.85 9.22 -23.15
CA SER A 83 -21.71 9.94 -22.21
C SER A 83 -22.73 8.97 -21.60
N TRP A 84 -23.19 9.28 -20.39
CA TRP A 84 -24.31 8.58 -19.75
C TRP A 84 -25.65 8.87 -20.42
N ASP A 85 -25.79 10.01 -21.11
CA ASP A 85 -27.04 10.41 -21.78
C ASP A 85 -27.47 9.46 -22.90
N ILE A 86 -26.50 8.76 -23.49
CA ILE A 86 -26.69 7.82 -24.60
C ILE A 86 -26.67 6.35 -24.14
N TYR A 87 -26.40 6.09 -22.87
CA TYR A 87 -26.31 4.75 -22.31
C TYR A 87 -27.53 4.44 -21.45
N ASN A 88 -28.39 3.56 -21.95
CA ASN A 88 -29.50 2.99 -21.20
C ASN A 88 -29.60 1.50 -21.53
N SER A 89 -28.70 0.72 -20.95
CA SER A 89 -28.73 -0.74 -21.02
C SER A 89 -29.06 -1.27 -19.63
N GLY A 90 -30.04 -2.17 -19.54
CA GLY A 90 -30.39 -2.83 -18.27
C GLY A 90 -30.91 -1.90 -17.17
N GLY A 91 -31.41 -0.70 -17.50
CA GLY A 91 -31.89 0.28 -16.50
C GLY A 91 -30.78 1.10 -15.83
N ILE A 92 -29.53 0.97 -16.30
CA ILE A 92 -28.39 1.73 -15.81
C ILE A 92 -28.30 3.03 -16.61
N SER A 93 -28.51 4.16 -15.93
CA SER A 93 -28.49 5.50 -16.54
C SER A 93 -27.49 6.46 -15.90
N LYS A 94 -26.93 6.10 -14.75
CA LYS A 94 -25.93 6.87 -14.00
C LYS A 94 -24.96 5.94 -13.28
N PRO A 95 -23.75 6.40 -12.90
CA PRO A 95 -22.76 5.57 -12.22
C PRO A 95 -23.26 4.87 -10.95
N SER A 96 -24.17 5.51 -10.21
CA SER A 96 -24.75 4.95 -8.98
C SER A 96 -25.66 3.74 -9.21
N ASP A 97 -26.28 3.64 -10.39
CA ASP A 97 -27.16 2.51 -10.73
C ASP A 97 -26.38 1.23 -10.96
N VAL A 98 -25.08 1.37 -11.24
CA VAL A 98 -24.19 0.27 -11.57
C VAL A 98 -23.84 -0.55 -10.32
N ALA A 99 -23.58 0.12 -9.19
CA ALA A 99 -23.12 -0.54 -7.96
C ALA A 99 -24.10 -1.63 -7.48
N GLY A 100 -25.40 -1.32 -7.47
CA GLY A 100 -26.42 -2.29 -7.07
C GLY A 100 -26.52 -3.51 -7.99
N HIS A 101 -26.04 -3.43 -9.23
CA HIS A 101 -26.04 -4.54 -10.17
C HIS A 101 -24.90 -5.55 -9.91
N TRP A 102 -23.90 -5.14 -9.13
CA TRP A 102 -22.69 -5.94 -8.89
C TRP A 102 -22.56 -6.45 -7.45
N ASP A 103 -23.36 -5.91 -6.53
CA ASP A 103 -23.46 -6.33 -5.13
C ASP A 103 -24.32 -7.60 -4.91
N GLU A 104 -24.99 -8.10 -5.96
CA GLU A 104 -25.84 -9.31 -5.93
C GLU A 104 -25.06 -10.64 -6.02
#